data_AF-A0A3B8M0U5-F1
#
_entry.id   AF-A0A3B8M0U5-F1
#
_cell.length_a   1.000
_cell.length_b   1.000
_cell.length_c   1.000
_cell.angle_alpha   90.00
_cell.angle_beta   90.00
_cell.angle_gamma   90.00
#
_symmetry.space_group_name_H-M   'P 1'
#
loop_
_entity.id
_entity.type
_entity.pdbx_description
1 polymer ?
#
loop_
_entity_poly.entity_id
_entity_poly.type
_entity_poly.pdbx_seq_one_letter_code
_entity_poly.pdbx_strand_id
1 'polypeptide(L)'
;VLVDVPCSNTGVLGKRPEARWRLEPDEPERLSRLQWNLLERAAERVTPGGRLVYSTCSIEPIENEDLVANFLRQHPDFEQIDVRRHVPGCPADGGFQVLLTRGND
;
A
#
# COMPACT_ATOMS: atom_id res chain seq x y z
N VAL A 1 3.47 11.25 7.65
CA VAL A 1 2.27 10.41 7.85
C VAL A 1 2.60 8.98 7.45
N LEU A 2 2.21 8.00 8.26
CA LEU A 2 2.30 6.57 7.91
C LEU A 2 0.88 6.03 7.81
N VAL A 3 0.58 5.35 6.71
CA VAL A 3 -0.67 4.62 6.51
C VAL A 3 -0.33 3.15 6.27
N ASP A 4 -0.49 2.35 7.32
CA ASP A 4 -0.43 0.89 7.26
C ASP A 4 -1.87 0.40 7.07
N VAL A 5 -2.20 -0.01 5.84
CA VAL A 5 -3.59 -0.24 5.44
C VAL A 5 -4.00 -1.71 5.61
N PRO A 6 -5.30 -1.98 5.89
CA PRO A 6 -5.82 -3.33 5.80
C PRO A 6 -5.66 -3.86 4.36
N CYS A 7 -5.12 -5.08 4.23
CA CYS A 7 -4.83 -5.72 2.95
C CYS A 7 -5.13 -7.22 2.98
N SER A 8 -5.04 -7.87 1.81
CA SER A 8 -5.36 -9.29 1.64
C SER A 8 -4.45 -10.26 2.40
N ASN A 9 -3.31 -9.78 2.93
CA ASN A 9 -2.30 -10.57 3.62
C ASN A 9 -1.63 -11.66 2.75
N THR A 10 -1.69 -11.56 1.42
CA THR A 10 -1.07 -12.56 0.53
C THR A 10 0.45 -12.66 0.69
N GLY A 11 1.10 -11.62 1.21
CA GLY A 11 2.53 -11.64 1.52
C GLY A 11 2.91 -12.47 2.75
N VAL A 12 1.97 -12.76 3.65
CA VAL A 12 2.26 -13.42 4.94
C VAL A 12 1.66 -14.84 5.06
N LEU A 13 1.20 -15.43 3.95
CA LEU A 13 0.53 -16.74 3.92
C LEU A 13 1.36 -17.91 4.49
N GLY A 14 2.69 -17.77 4.56
CA GLY A 14 3.57 -18.75 5.19
C GLY A 14 3.50 -18.73 6.72
N LYS A 15 3.36 -17.54 7.32
CA LYS A 15 3.23 -17.37 8.78
C LYS A 15 1.78 -17.41 9.26
N ARG A 16 0.83 -17.11 8.37
CA ARG A 16 -0.62 -17.05 8.63
C ARG A 16 -1.38 -17.98 7.68
N PRO A 17 -1.28 -19.30 7.86
CA PRO A 17 -1.93 -20.26 6.97
C PRO A 17 -3.45 -20.12 6.95
N GLU A 18 -4.07 -19.61 8.02
CA GLU A 18 -5.50 -19.32 8.10
C GLU A 18 -5.98 -18.25 7.10
N ALA A 19 -5.10 -17.34 6.68
CA ALA A 19 -5.43 -16.31 5.71
C ALA A 19 -5.78 -16.91 4.34
N ARG A 20 -5.26 -18.09 4.01
CA ARG A 20 -5.58 -18.81 2.76
C ARG A 20 -7.06 -19.17 2.64
N TRP A 21 -7.72 -19.41 3.77
CA TRP A 21 -9.13 -19.83 3.80
C TRP A 21 -10.10 -18.66 3.89
N ARG A 22 -9.60 -17.46 4.20
CA ARG A 22 -10.39 -16.24 4.31
C ARG A 22 -10.37 -15.40 3.04
N LEU A 23 -9.35 -15.60 2.20
CA LEU A 23 -9.18 -14.84 0.97
C LEU A 23 -10.26 -15.21 -0.04
N GLU A 24 -11.21 -14.31 -0.23
CA GLU A 24 -12.22 -14.40 -1.30
C GLU A 24 -11.69 -13.75 -2.59
N PRO A 25 -12.07 -14.24 -3.78
CA PRO A 25 -11.54 -13.71 -5.05
C PRO A 25 -11.75 -12.21 -5.27
N ASP A 26 -12.84 -11.64 -4.76
CA ASP A 26 -13.20 -10.22 -4.87
C ASP A 26 -12.64 -9.35 -3.72
N GLU A 27 -12.00 -9.97 -2.73
CA GLU A 27 -11.49 -9.28 -1.56
C GLU A 27 -10.38 -8.26 -1.87
N PRO A 28 -9.37 -8.56 -2.73
CA PRO A 28 -8.35 -7.57 -3.10
C PRO A 28 -8.95 -6.29 -3.70
N GLU A 29 -10.01 -6.40 -4.49
CA GLU A 29 -10.68 -5.25 -5.12
C GLU A 29 -11.46 -4.44 -4.09
N ARG A 30 -12.15 -5.12 -3.16
CA ARG A 30 -12.85 -4.49 -2.04
C ARG A 30 -11.88 -3.75 -1.12
N LEU A 31 -10.74 -4.38 -0.82
CA LEU A 31 -9.70 -3.80 0.03
C LEU A 31 -8.99 -2.64 -0.67
N SER A 32 -8.63 -2.77 -1.95
CA SER A 32 -8.03 -1.67 -2.73
C SER A 32 -8.89 -0.40 -2.70
N ARG A 33 -10.22 -0.52 -2.79
CA ARG A 33 -11.14 0.62 -2.61
C ARG A 33 -11.06 1.25 -1.21
N LEU A 34 -10.95 0.45 -0.15
CA LEU A 34 -10.78 0.96 1.21
C LEU A 34 -9.41 1.62 1.39
N GLN A 35 -8.35 0.99 0.88
CA GLN A 35 -6.98 1.48 0.90
C GLN A 35 -6.86 2.82 0.20
N TRP A 36 -7.51 2.99 -0.97
CA TRP A 36 -7.62 4.26 -1.67
C TRP A 36 -8.16 5.37 -0.76
N ASN A 37 -9.32 5.14 -0.15
CA ASN A 37 -9.96 6.12 0.74
C ASN A 37 -9.08 6.48 1.95
N LEU A 38 -8.31 5.52 2.48
CA LEU A 38 -7.38 5.78 3.58
C LEU A 38 -6.16 6.58 3.11
N LEU A 39 -5.64 6.27 1.92
CA LEU A 39 -4.51 6.98 1.33
C LEU A 39 -4.86 8.44 1.01
N GLU A 40 -6.04 8.70 0.42
CA GLU A 40 -6.56 10.05 0.17
C GLU A 40 -6.59 10.88 1.46
N ARG A 41 -7.22 10.34 2.51
CA ARG A 41 -7.30 11.01 3.82
C ARG A 41 -5.93 11.20 4.47
N ALA A 42 -5.02 10.26 4.27
CA ALA A 42 -3.66 10.39 4.77
C ALA A 42 -2.92 11.53 4.05
N ALA A 43 -3.07 11.65 2.73
CA ALA A 43 -2.47 12.69 1.91
C ALA A 43 -2.91 14.11 2.31
N GLU A 44 -4.20 14.30 2.61
CA GLU A 44 -4.73 15.59 3.13
C GLU A 44 -4.02 16.08 4.40
N ARG A 45 -3.44 15.17 5.19
CA ARG A 45 -2.77 15.46 6.47
C ARG A 45 -1.26 15.69 6.31
N VAL A 46 -0.73 15.55 5.10
CA VAL A 46 0.68 15.80 4.80
C VAL A 46 0.85 17.28 4.51
N THR A 47 1.62 17.97 5.34
CA THR A 47 2.00 19.37 5.08
C THR A 47 2.88 19.47 3.83
N PRO A 48 2.98 20.64 3.18
CA PRO A 48 3.99 20.88 2.15
C PRO A 48 5.39 20.46 2.62
N GLY A 49 6.16 19.80 1.75
CA GLY A 49 7.46 19.19 2.08
C GLY A 49 7.40 17.97 2.99
N GLY A 50 6.21 17.58 3.42
CA GLY A 50 5.97 16.43 4.28
C GLY A 50 6.11 15.11 3.52
N ARG A 51 6.15 14.02 4.30
CA ARG A 51 6.30 12.65 3.78
C ARG A 51 5.11 11.78 4.13
N LEU A 52 4.76 10.89 3.20
CA LEU A 52 3.71 9.89 3.34
C LEU A 52 4.30 8.52 3.05
N VAL A 53 4.12 7.57 3.96
CA VAL A 53 4.46 6.17 3.71
C VAL A 53 3.16 5.39 3.60
N TYR A 54 2.97 4.70 2.49
CA TYR A 54 1.91 3.71 2.29
C TYR A 54 2.53 2.32 2.40
N SER A 55 1.90 1.43 3.18
CA SER A 55 2.43 0.10 3.49
C SER A 55 1.33 -0.97 3.46
N THR A 56 1.64 -2.12 2.87
CA THR A 56 0.83 -3.35 2.89
C THR A 56 1.72 -4.56 3.21
N CYS A 57 1.10 -5.64 3.69
CA CYS A 57 1.69 -6.99 3.68
C CYS A 57 1.05 -7.89 2.61
N SER A 58 0.67 -7.28 1.48
CA SER A 58 0.14 -7.94 0.30
C SER A 58 1.19 -7.97 -0.82
N ILE A 59 1.10 -8.97 -1.68
CA ILE A 59 1.85 -9.04 -2.95
C ILE A 59 0.97 -8.76 -4.17
N GLU A 60 -0.31 -8.44 -3.98
CA GLU A 60 -1.24 -8.18 -5.08
C GLU A 60 -1.00 -6.79 -5.70
N PRO A 61 -0.75 -6.69 -7.02
CA PRO A 61 -0.50 -5.41 -7.69
C PRO A 61 -1.63 -4.39 -7.54
N ILE A 62 -2.89 -4.86 -7.48
CA ILE A 62 -4.08 -4.01 -7.31
C ILE A 62 -4.11 -3.26 -5.96
N GLU A 63 -3.46 -3.82 -4.94
CA GLU A 63 -3.29 -3.19 -3.64
C GLU A 63 -2.01 -2.35 -3.58
N ASN A 64 -1.07 -2.55 -4.50
CA ASN A 64 0.27 -2.01 -4.41
C ASN A 64 0.56 -1.01 -5.56
N GLU A 65 1.24 -1.46 -6.62
CA GLU A 65 1.70 -0.62 -7.72
C GLU A 65 0.56 0.08 -8.45
N ASP A 66 -0.55 -0.62 -8.71
CA ASP A 66 -1.66 -0.06 -9.46
C ASP A 66 -2.35 1.07 -8.68
N LEU A 67 -2.53 0.86 -7.37
CA LEU A 67 -3.11 1.85 -6.46
C LEU A 67 -2.23 3.08 -6.35
N VAL A 68 -0.92 2.89 -6.13
CA VAL A 68 0.05 3.99 -6.02
C VAL A 68 0.19 4.75 -7.34
N ALA A 69 0.25 4.05 -8.47
CA ALA A 69 0.31 4.68 -9.79
C ALA A 69 -0.95 5.51 -10.05
N ASN A 70 -2.12 5.02 -9.62
CA ASN A 70 -3.35 5.79 -9.71
C ASN A 70 -3.36 7.01 -8.80
N PHE A 71 -2.81 6.89 -7.59
CA PHE A 71 -2.69 7.99 -6.63
C PHE A 71 -1.82 9.11 -7.20
N LEU A 72 -0.62 8.79 -7.71
CA LEU A 72 0.30 9.76 -8.28
C LEU A 72 -0.25 10.47 -9.53
N ARG A 73 -1.13 9.80 -10.31
CA ARG A 73 -1.84 10.46 -11.42
C ARG A 73 -2.87 11.49 -10.95
N GLN A 74 -3.49 11.28 -9.79
CA GLN A 74 -4.53 12.14 -9.25
C GLN A 74 -3.98 13.23 -8.31
N HIS A 75 -2.79 13.02 -7.74
CA HIS A 75 -2.11 13.95 -6.83
C HIS A 75 -0.75 14.36 -7.40
N PRO A 76 -0.72 15.29 -8.37
CA PRO A 76 0.53 15.72 -9.02
C PRO A 76 1.46 16.50 -8.08
N ASP A 77 0.98 16.92 -6.91
CA ASP A 77 1.79 17.51 -5.84
C ASP A 77 2.56 16.47 -5.01
N PHE A 78 2.36 15.17 -5.28
CA PHE A 78 3.14 14.09 -4.67
C PHE A 78 4.12 13.47 -5.65
N GLU A 79 5.30 13.13 -5.14
CA GLU A 79 6.35 12.42 -5.87
C GLU A 79 6.77 11.15 -5.13
N GLN A 80 7.09 10.10 -5.89
CA GLN A 80 7.63 8.86 -5.38
C GLN A 80 9.13 8.97 -5.12
N ILE A 81 9.55 8.71 -3.88
CA ILE A 81 10.96 8.81 -3.45
C ILE A 81 11.64 7.44 -3.35
N ASP A 82 10.99 6.46 -2.74
CA ASP A 82 11.52 5.10 -2.58
C ASP A 82 10.38 4.09 -2.67
N VAL A 83 10.66 2.91 -3.20
CA VAL A 83 9.72 1.79 -3.23
C VAL A 83 10.44 0.52 -2.82
N ARG A 84 9.86 -0.18 -1.84
CA ARG A 84 10.35 -1.47 -1.36
C ARG A 84 9.30 -2.52 -1.63
N ARG A 85 9.76 -3.57 -2.30
CA ARG A 85 8.98 -4.77 -2.62
C ARG A 85 9.69 -5.95 -2.01
N HIS A 86 8.97 -6.71 -1.23
CA HIS A 86 9.46 -7.97 -0.67
C HIS A 86 8.57 -9.08 -1.20
N VAL A 87 9.21 -10.08 -1.81
CA VAL A 87 8.54 -11.32 -2.15
C VAL A 87 8.66 -12.30 -0.98
N PRO A 88 7.62 -13.09 -0.66
CA PRO A 88 7.68 -14.08 0.39
C PRO A 88 8.80 -15.10 0.12
N GLY A 89 9.59 -15.41 1.15
CA GLY A 89 10.68 -16.38 1.08
C GLY A 89 11.10 -16.87 2.47
N CYS A 90 12.11 -17.72 2.55
CA CYS A 90 12.69 -18.10 3.84
C CYS A 90 13.85 -17.14 4.16
N PRO A 91 13.78 -16.27 5.20
CA PRO A 91 12.79 -16.22 6.30
C PRO A 91 11.79 -15.03 6.24
N ALA A 92 11.71 -14.29 5.13
CA ALA A 92 11.00 -13.01 5.05
C ALA A 92 9.56 -13.13 4.52
N ASP A 93 8.66 -12.34 5.09
CA ASP A 93 7.31 -12.15 4.53
C ASP A 93 7.37 -11.26 3.28
N GLY A 94 6.33 -11.36 2.47
CA GLY A 94 6.09 -10.42 1.39
C GLY A 94 5.40 -9.14 1.86
N GLY A 95 5.56 -8.08 1.09
CA GLY A 95 4.91 -6.80 1.35
C GLY A 95 5.43 -5.69 0.46
N PHE A 96 4.76 -4.55 0.57
CA PHE A 96 5.02 -3.39 -0.26
C PHE A 96 5.04 -2.14 0.60
N GLN A 97 6.03 -1.28 0.36
CA GLN A 97 6.08 0.06 0.94
C GLN A 97 6.47 1.06 -0.12
N VAL A 98 5.81 2.22 -0.13
CA VAL A 98 6.24 3.37 -0.90
C VAL A 98 6.39 4.58 0.00
N LEU A 99 7.50 5.30 -0.17
CA LEU A 99 7.72 6.62 0.40
C LEU A 99 7.38 7.67 -0.65
N LEU A 100 6.42 8.52 -0.32
CA LEU A 100 6.01 9.68 -1.11
C LEU A 100 6.40 10.96 -0.39
N THR A 101 6.75 12.00 -1.15
CA THR A 101 6.92 13.37 -0.63
C THR A 101 5.88 14.28 -1.26
N ARG A 102 5.39 15.25 -0.49
CA ARG A 102 4.57 16.34 -1.00
C ARG A 102 5.46 17.52 -1.40
N GLY A 103 5.13 18.19 -2.50
CA GLY A 103 5.78 19.42 -2.94
C GLY A 103 5.75 20.53 -1.89
N ASN A 104 6.61 21.55 -2.09
CA ASN A 104 6.80 22.70 -1.20
C ASN A 104 6.09 23.96 -1.72
N ASP A 105 4.88 23.84 -2.27
CA ASP A 105 4.14 25.01 -2.74
C ASP A 105 3.92 26.05 -1.63
#